data_AF-T0RIE3-F1
#
_entry.id   AF-T0RIE3-F1
#
_cell.length_a   1.000
_cell.length_b   1.000
_cell.length_c   1.000
_cell.angle_alpha   90.00
_cell.angle_beta   90.00
_cell.angle_gamma   90.00
#
_symmetry.space_group_name_H-M   'P 1'
#
loop_
_entity.id
_entity.type
_entity.pdbx_description
1 polymer ?
#
loop_
_entity_poly.entity_id
_entity_poly.type
_entity_poly.pdbx_seq_one_letter_code
_entity_poly.pdbx_strand_id
1 'polypeptide(L)'
;MPVTITEADLARILRNVSEPEVTNREAKRAQLRELSQTRTNKWPNTLEAMRRKKENWKKDKEDREEDERRKVDMEEARLQIEARTRQIERANRLLYEQTDKMKTLRSKELLNDVLADREFQLAEKAALAAMDKRVEDQWIALERTQLADADAKKAADEARRHAQSLALAAIQKTQLDEYKTNFIATLREEKRDGERIKAKAEQDNRDEDEAEAARKRKSKQASEDTRLANERLKALRAREKELEYQEDLKREEDAQKKEARVAKREALQRQKEERKTAQKMRMIDLATANLLKVEQKSEARLENQKKEVRLKEDTELKHRADRRAAQKRAIDHSRAHQLSEKARAKEEERAAAKEQMMQWAEYNRSVEQALVHEENERRLDNMKLAALQQTQAHAKRSLDMEERAAQILAEETIKISQSTEQELYTQYASQVLAAAEARGVKNTFPLKQAMKAKNIDLLPAGGFRI
;
A
#
# COMPACT_ATOMS: atom_id res chain seq x y z
N MET A 1 26.72 -67.97 83.40
CA MET A 1 26.38 -67.50 84.76
C MET A 1 25.15 -66.60 84.65
N PRO A 2 23.93 -67.07 84.95
CA PRO A 2 22.76 -66.20 85.07
C PRO A 2 22.88 -65.34 86.34
N VAL A 3 22.55 -64.05 86.26
CA VAL A 3 22.50 -63.17 87.44
C VAL A 3 21.10 -63.22 88.03
N THR A 4 20.96 -63.82 89.21
CA THR A 4 19.69 -63.83 89.96
C THR A 4 19.54 -62.52 90.74
N ILE A 5 18.60 -61.67 90.31
CA ILE A 5 18.20 -60.47 91.07
C ILE A 5 17.54 -60.95 92.39
N THR A 6 17.99 -60.42 93.52
CA THR A 6 17.41 -60.78 94.83
C THR A 6 16.11 -60.02 95.07
N GLU A 7 15.22 -60.59 95.88
CA GLU A 7 13.94 -59.96 96.25
C GLU A 7 14.14 -58.59 96.93
N ALA A 8 15.26 -58.44 97.67
CA ALA A 8 15.67 -57.17 98.27
C ALA A 8 16.08 -56.11 97.23
N ASP A 9 16.73 -56.50 96.13
CA ASP A 9 17.03 -55.58 95.03
C ASP A 9 15.75 -55.16 94.28
N LEU A 10 14.81 -56.09 94.08
CA LEU A 10 13.51 -55.79 93.48
C LEU A 10 12.72 -54.78 94.32
N ALA A 11 12.68 -54.99 95.65
CA ALA A 11 12.03 -54.06 96.58
C ALA A 11 12.69 -52.67 96.61
N ARG A 12 14.03 -52.59 96.49
CA ARG A 12 14.76 -51.32 96.41
C ARG A 12 14.48 -50.57 95.09
N ILE A 13 14.37 -51.29 93.98
CA ILE A 13 14.02 -50.71 92.68
C ILE A 13 12.58 -50.18 92.71
N LEU A 14 11.61 -50.96 93.21
CA LEU A 14 10.21 -50.54 93.31
C LEU A 14 10.05 -49.26 94.14
N ARG A 15 10.77 -49.13 95.27
CA ARG A 15 10.69 -47.95 96.14
C ARG A 15 11.35 -46.67 95.57
N ASN A 16 12.25 -46.82 94.60
CA ASN A 16 12.88 -45.68 93.90
C ASN A 16 12.13 -45.30 92.60
N VAL A 17 11.25 -46.17 92.10
CA VAL A 17 10.42 -45.94 90.90
C VAL A 17 8.99 -45.52 91.27
N SER A 18 8.51 -45.85 92.47
CA SER A 18 7.26 -45.30 93.02
C SER A 18 7.34 -43.78 93.16
N GLU A 19 6.32 -43.07 92.66
CA GLU A 19 6.19 -41.62 92.81
C GLU A 19 6.24 -41.21 94.29
N PRO A 20 6.96 -40.13 94.65
CA PRO A 20 6.99 -39.66 96.04
C PRO A 20 5.60 -39.20 96.47
N GLU A 21 5.12 -39.67 97.62
CA GLU A 21 3.82 -39.27 98.17
C GLU A 21 3.78 -37.75 98.38
N VAL A 22 3.07 -37.07 97.47
CA VAL A 22 2.96 -35.59 97.45
C VAL A 22 2.33 -35.14 98.76
N THR A 23 3.16 -34.63 99.65
CA THR A 23 2.68 -34.20 100.97
C THR A 23 1.73 -33.00 100.78
N ASN A 24 0.71 -32.84 101.62
CA ASN A 24 -0.26 -31.73 101.54
C ASN A 24 0.39 -30.33 101.37
N ARG A 25 1.59 -30.15 101.91
CA ARG A 25 2.42 -28.94 101.78
C ARG A 25 2.94 -28.71 100.35
N GLU A 26 3.28 -29.78 99.63
CA GLU A 26 3.77 -29.75 98.25
C GLU A 26 2.64 -29.53 97.26
N ALA A 27 1.49 -30.19 97.46
CA ALA A 27 0.26 -29.93 96.69
C ALA A 27 -0.15 -28.45 96.79
N LYS A 28 -0.18 -27.88 98.01
CA LYS A 28 -0.44 -26.44 98.23
C LYS A 28 0.62 -25.54 97.59
N ARG A 29 1.89 -25.95 97.58
CA ARG A 29 2.98 -25.21 96.91
C ARG A 29 2.84 -25.26 95.38
N ALA A 30 2.40 -26.38 94.82
CA ALA A 30 2.11 -26.52 93.40
C ALA A 30 0.93 -25.62 92.97
N GLN A 31 -0.20 -25.67 93.70
CA GLN A 31 -1.35 -24.79 93.46
C GLN A 31 -0.99 -23.30 93.56
N LEU A 32 -0.21 -22.89 94.57
CA LEU A 32 0.24 -21.50 94.68
C LEU A 32 1.24 -21.11 93.57
N ARG A 33 2.07 -22.04 93.09
CA ARG A 33 2.96 -21.84 91.94
C ARG A 33 2.16 -21.67 90.64
N GLU A 34 1.11 -22.46 90.45
CA GLU A 34 0.20 -22.37 89.30
C GLU A 34 -0.61 -21.07 89.31
N LEU A 35 -1.16 -20.68 90.46
CA LEU A 35 -1.82 -19.37 90.66
C LEU A 35 -0.85 -18.20 90.42
N SER A 36 0.43 -18.37 90.76
CA SER A 36 1.48 -17.37 90.46
C SER A 36 1.83 -17.33 88.98
N GLN A 37 1.97 -18.48 88.31
CA GLN A 37 2.22 -18.57 86.86
C GLN A 37 1.05 -18.01 86.05
N THR A 38 -0.19 -18.36 86.37
CA THR A 38 -1.39 -17.84 85.69
C THR A 38 -1.57 -16.33 85.86
N ARG A 39 -1.12 -15.75 86.99
CA ARG A 39 -1.02 -14.28 87.15
C ARG A 39 0.13 -13.69 86.34
N THR A 40 1.31 -14.31 86.37
CA THR A 40 2.51 -13.86 85.64
C THR A 40 2.30 -13.88 84.12
N ASN A 41 1.60 -14.89 83.59
CA ASN A 41 1.25 -14.99 82.18
C ASN A 41 0.33 -13.86 81.68
N LYS A 42 -0.37 -13.17 82.59
CA LYS A 42 -1.21 -12.00 82.29
C LYS A 42 -0.46 -10.67 82.40
N TRP A 43 0.80 -10.68 82.83
CA TRP A 43 1.60 -9.46 83.01
C TRP A 43 2.26 -9.05 81.67
N PRO A 44 1.89 -7.90 81.09
CA PRO A 44 2.37 -7.48 79.76
C PRO A 44 3.83 -7.02 79.75
N ASN A 45 4.45 -6.88 80.93
CA ASN A 45 5.79 -6.38 81.18
C ASN A 45 6.81 -7.47 81.57
N THR A 46 6.45 -8.76 81.47
CA THR A 46 7.45 -9.85 81.59
C THR A 46 8.38 -9.87 80.38
N LEU A 47 9.60 -10.40 80.54
CA LEU A 47 10.56 -10.49 79.43
C LEU A 47 10.02 -11.33 78.26
N GLU A 48 9.27 -12.40 78.57
CA GLU A 48 8.61 -13.23 77.55
C GLU A 48 7.46 -12.48 76.85
N ALA A 49 6.61 -11.76 77.57
CA ALA A 49 5.56 -10.94 76.96
C ALA A 49 6.16 -9.84 76.06
N MET A 50 7.26 -9.22 76.49
CA MET A 50 7.98 -8.21 75.70
C MET A 50 8.65 -8.80 74.45
N ARG A 51 9.22 -10.02 74.53
CA ARG A 51 9.73 -10.76 73.36
C ARG A 51 8.61 -11.10 72.38
N ARG A 52 7.53 -11.71 72.86
CA ARG A 52 6.33 -12.02 72.04
C ARG A 52 5.73 -10.77 71.41
N LYS A 53 5.66 -9.64 72.14
CA LYS A 53 5.18 -8.36 71.59
C LYS A 53 6.10 -7.83 70.48
N LYS A 54 7.42 -8.00 70.61
CA LYS A 54 8.40 -7.61 69.57
C LYS A 54 8.36 -8.54 68.36
N GLU A 55 8.15 -9.84 68.56
CA GLU A 55 7.98 -10.85 67.51
C GLU A 55 6.67 -10.63 66.75
N ASN A 56 5.55 -10.47 67.46
CA ASN A 56 4.26 -10.11 66.85
C ASN A 56 4.35 -8.77 66.12
N TRP A 57 5.00 -7.74 66.67
CA TRP A 57 5.18 -6.47 65.96
C TRP A 57 6.03 -6.59 64.67
N LYS A 58 7.06 -7.45 64.67
CA LYS A 58 7.81 -7.76 63.44
C LYS A 58 6.92 -8.47 62.44
N LYS A 59 6.19 -9.49 62.87
CA LYS A 59 5.27 -10.24 62.01
C LYS A 59 4.18 -9.34 61.45
N ASP A 60 3.51 -8.54 62.28
CA ASP A 60 2.50 -7.56 61.85
C ASP A 60 3.06 -6.52 60.86
N LYS A 61 4.37 -6.25 60.88
CA LYS A 61 5.06 -5.35 59.94
C LYS A 61 5.40 -6.07 58.63
N GLU A 62 5.89 -7.31 58.71
CA GLU A 62 6.15 -8.19 57.56
C GLU A 62 4.85 -8.51 56.81
N ASP A 63 3.79 -8.91 57.52
CA ASP A 63 2.45 -9.17 56.97
C ASP A 63 1.88 -7.92 56.26
N ARG A 64 2.08 -6.70 56.82
CA ARG A 64 1.69 -5.44 56.17
C ARG A 64 2.50 -5.13 54.92
N GLU A 65 3.83 -5.34 54.95
CA GLU A 65 4.69 -5.14 53.78
C GLU A 65 4.38 -6.15 52.67
N GLU A 66 4.01 -7.39 53.00
CA GLU A 66 3.51 -8.36 52.03
C GLU A 66 2.16 -7.95 51.42
N ASP A 67 1.20 -7.49 52.24
CA ASP A 67 -0.09 -7.02 51.74
C ASP A 67 0.03 -5.74 50.88
N GLU A 68 1.01 -4.88 51.16
CA GLU A 68 1.36 -3.75 50.29
C GLU A 68 1.95 -4.22 48.96
N ARG A 69 2.89 -5.17 48.96
CA ARG A 69 3.43 -5.77 47.72
C ARG A 69 2.34 -6.44 46.89
N ARG A 70 1.48 -7.25 47.50
CA ARG A 70 0.35 -7.91 46.81
C ARG A 70 -0.60 -6.90 46.15
N LYS A 71 -0.82 -5.73 46.76
CA LYS A 71 -1.60 -4.65 46.13
C LYS A 71 -0.90 -4.07 44.91
N VAL A 72 0.40 -3.79 45.00
CA VAL A 72 1.21 -3.33 43.86
C VAL A 72 1.20 -4.37 42.74
N ASP A 73 1.41 -5.65 43.04
CA ASP A 73 1.37 -6.75 42.05
C ASP A 73 0.00 -6.83 41.35
N MET A 74 -1.10 -6.65 42.08
CA MET A 74 -2.46 -6.61 41.51
C MET A 74 -2.70 -5.37 40.63
N GLU A 75 -2.19 -4.21 41.03
CA GLU A 75 -2.29 -2.97 40.26
C GLU A 75 -1.43 -3.01 39.00
N GLU A 76 -0.19 -3.51 39.09
CA GLU A 76 0.68 -3.74 37.94
C GLU A 76 0.10 -4.77 36.97
N ALA A 77 -0.42 -5.90 37.47
CA ALA A 77 -1.10 -6.89 36.64
C ALA A 77 -2.32 -6.29 35.91
N ARG A 78 -3.11 -5.47 36.60
CA ARG A 78 -4.24 -4.74 35.99
C ARG A 78 -3.77 -3.77 34.90
N LEU A 79 -2.72 -2.98 35.15
CA LEU A 79 -2.15 -2.06 34.18
C LEU A 79 -1.53 -2.79 32.97
N GLN A 80 -0.90 -3.94 33.18
CA GLN A 80 -0.38 -4.79 32.09
C GLN A 80 -1.51 -5.38 31.25
N ILE A 81 -2.59 -5.85 31.86
CA ILE A 81 -3.79 -6.33 31.16
C ILE A 81 -4.40 -5.17 30.36
N GLU A 82 -4.55 -3.99 30.93
CA GLU A 82 -5.09 -2.81 30.24
C GLU A 82 -4.19 -2.33 29.10
N ALA A 83 -2.87 -2.32 29.28
CA ALA A 83 -1.92 -2.01 28.21
C ALA A 83 -2.01 -3.04 27.07
N ARG A 84 -2.14 -4.33 27.41
CA ARG A 84 -2.30 -5.42 26.43
C ARG A 84 -3.63 -5.32 25.68
N THR A 85 -4.75 -5.05 26.36
CA THR A 85 -6.06 -4.89 25.70
C THR A 85 -6.04 -3.69 24.77
N ARG A 86 -5.54 -2.52 25.20
CA ARG A 86 -5.37 -1.34 24.33
C ARG A 86 -4.48 -1.62 23.11
N GLN A 87 -3.42 -2.42 23.25
CA GLN A 87 -2.58 -2.85 22.11
C GLN A 87 -3.35 -3.75 21.14
N ILE A 88 -4.12 -4.72 21.65
CA ILE A 88 -4.96 -5.62 20.85
C ILE A 88 -6.07 -4.83 20.14
N GLU A 89 -6.75 -3.92 20.83
CA GLU A 89 -7.77 -3.03 20.25
C GLU A 89 -7.20 -2.17 19.13
N ARG A 90 -6.00 -1.59 19.33
CA ARG A 90 -5.28 -0.84 18.30
C ARG A 90 -4.92 -1.72 17.11
N ALA A 91 -4.46 -2.95 17.33
CA ALA A 91 -4.14 -3.90 16.27
C ALA A 91 -5.39 -4.31 15.47
N ASN A 92 -6.47 -4.67 16.16
CA ASN A 92 -7.76 -5.02 15.56
C ASN A 92 -8.33 -3.85 14.73
N ARG A 93 -8.24 -2.63 15.25
CA ARG A 93 -8.61 -1.41 14.52
C ARG A 93 -7.76 -1.23 13.26
N LEU A 94 -6.44 -1.40 13.34
CA LEU A 94 -5.57 -1.29 12.17
C LEU A 94 -5.85 -2.37 11.11
N LEU A 95 -6.11 -3.61 11.52
CA LEU A 95 -6.52 -4.69 10.62
C LEU A 95 -7.86 -4.37 9.93
N TYR A 96 -8.85 -3.88 10.69
CA TYR A 96 -10.14 -3.46 10.16
C TYR A 96 -10.02 -2.30 9.17
N GLU A 97 -9.21 -1.28 9.51
CA GLU A 97 -8.89 -0.16 8.62
C GLU A 97 -8.13 -0.58 7.34
N GLN A 98 -7.42 -1.71 7.39
CA GLN A 98 -6.75 -2.33 6.24
C GLN A 98 -7.66 -3.24 5.39
N THR A 99 -8.93 -3.44 5.76
CA THR A 99 -9.90 -4.10 4.87
C THR A 99 -10.18 -3.25 3.64
N ASP A 100 -10.35 -3.89 2.47
CA ASP A 100 -10.53 -3.18 1.20
C ASP A 100 -11.80 -2.34 1.14
N LYS A 101 -12.82 -2.76 1.90
CA LYS A 101 -14.06 -2.02 2.11
C LYS A 101 -13.83 -0.72 2.88
N MET A 102 -13.00 -0.74 3.93
CA MET A 102 -12.62 0.45 4.69
C MET A 102 -11.68 1.36 3.90
N LYS A 103 -10.73 0.81 3.13
CA LYS A 103 -9.90 1.60 2.19
C LYS A 103 -10.78 2.32 1.16
N THR A 104 -11.79 1.64 0.62
CA THR A 104 -12.75 2.22 -0.33
C THR A 104 -13.54 3.35 0.30
N LEU A 105 -14.06 3.16 1.52
CA LEU A 105 -14.75 4.22 2.26
C LEU A 105 -13.86 5.44 2.51
N ARG A 106 -12.63 5.23 3.01
CA ARG A 106 -11.64 6.30 3.24
C ARG A 106 -11.26 7.05 1.97
N SER A 107 -11.17 6.36 0.83
CA SER A 107 -10.95 6.99 -0.47
C SER A 107 -12.12 7.90 -0.87
N LYS A 108 -13.36 7.55 -0.51
CA LYS A 108 -14.56 8.38 -0.76
C LYS A 108 -14.72 9.51 0.26
N GLU A 109 -14.26 9.32 1.49
CA GLU A 109 -14.13 10.36 2.53
C GLU A 109 -13.14 11.44 2.09
N LEU A 110 -11.92 11.05 1.71
CA LEU A 110 -10.92 11.98 1.15
C LEU A 110 -11.44 12.71 -0.11
N LEU A 111 -12.18 12.02 -0.98
CA LEU A 111 -12.81 12.66 -2.15
C LEU A 111 -13.89 13.68 -1.74
N ASN A 112 -14.63 13.42 -0.65
CA ASN A 112 -15.63 14.34 -0.12
C ASN A 112 -14.96 15.61 0.47
N ASP A 113 -13.85 15.47 1.19
CA ASP A 113 -13.04 16.58 1.70
C ASP A 113 -12.49 17.44 0.53
N VAL A 114 -11.89 16.81 -0.48
CA VAL A 114 -11.37 17.51 -1.69
C VAL A 114 -12.47 18.25 -2.46
N LEU A 115 -13.70 17.74 -2.47
CA LEU A 115 -14.85 18.43 -3.06
C LEU A 115 -15.28 19.65 -2.24
N ALA A 116 -15.22 19.57 -0.91
CA ALA A 116 -15.49 20.71 -0.02
C ALA A 116 -14.44 21.82 -0.19
N ASP A 117 -13.15 21.46 -0.19
CA ASP A 117 -12.05 22.39 -0.48
C ASP A 117 -12.21 23.03 -1.86
N ARG A 118 -12.70 22.27 -2.84
CA ARG A 118 -12.95 22.81 -4.19
C ARG A 118 -14.10 23.80 -4.23
N GLU A 119 -15.18 23.59 -3.47
CA GLU A 119 -16.24 24.58 -3.31
C GLU A 119 -15.69 25.87 -2.66
N PHE A 120 -14.84 25.75 -1.64
CA PHE A 120 -14.19 26.89 -0.99
C PHE A 120 -13.31 27.69 -1.96
N GLN A 121 -12.43 27.03 -2.72
CA GLN A 121 -11.59 27.67 -3.74
C GLN A 121 -12.40 28.41 -4.82
N LEU A 122 -13.57 27.88 -5.20
CA LEU A 122 -14.44 28.53 -6.18
C LEU A 122 -15.10 29.79 -5.60
N ALA A 123 -15.51 29.75 -4.34
CA ALA A 123 -16.04 30.91 -3.62
C ALA A 123 -14.97 31.99 -3.42
N GLU A 124 -13.76 31.61 -3.00
CA GLU A 124 -12.60 32.51 -2.87
C GLU A 124 -12.24 33.17 -4.21
N LYS A 125 -12.13 32.40 -5.29
CA LYS A 125 -11.86 32.94 -6.63
C LYS A 125 -12.96 33.92 -7.09
N ALA A 126 -14.22 33.65 -6.79
CA ALA A 126 -15.32 34.56 -7.11
C ALA A 126 -15.27 35.85 -6.27
N ALA A 127 -14.87 35.77 -5.01
CA ALA A 127 -14.68 36.92 -4.14
C ALA A 127 -13.50 37.80 -4.61
N LEU A 128 -12.36 37.20 -4.98
CA LEU A 128 -11.22 37.91 -5.56
C LEU A 128 -11.60 38.62 -6.86
N ALA A 129 -12.24 37.93 -7.81
CA ALA A 129 -12.69 38.55 -9.06
C ALA A 129 -13.69 39.70 -8.83
N ALA A 130 -14.50 39.65 -7.76
CA ALA A 130 -15.38 40.75 -7.38
C ALA A 130 -14.64 41.92 -6.71
N MET A 131 -13.49 41.68 -6.05
CA MET A 131 -12.61 42.74 -5.57
C MET A 131 -11.83 43.38 -6.71
N ASP A 132 -11.23 42.59 -7.61
CA ASP A 132 -10.50 43.06 -8.78
C ASP A 132 -11.39 43.97 -9.64
N LYS A 133 -12.63 43.54 -9.92
CA LYS A 133 -13.60 44.37 -10.63
C LYS A 133 -13.89 45.71 -9.94
N ARG A 134 -13.99 45.75 -8.60
CA ARG A 134 -14.19 47.01 -7.87
C ARG A 134 -12.98 47.94 -7.99
N VAL A 135 -11.76 47.38 -8.05
CA VAL A 135 -10.54 48.14 -8.28
C VAL A 135 -10.50 48.68 -9.71
N GLU A 136 -10.85 47.86 -10.71
CA GLU A 136 -11.01 48.31 -12.10
C GLU A 136 -12.06 49.43 -12.24
N ASP A 137 -13.26 49.26 -11.65
CA ASP A 137 -14.33 50.27 -11.66
C ASP A 137 -13.85 51.60 -11.01
N GLN A 138 -13.03 51.54 -9.95
CA GLN A 138 -12.42 52.72 -9.32
C GLN A 138 -11.36 53.39 -10.21
N TRP A 139 -10.51 52.62 -10.89
CA TRP A 139 -9.53 53.16 -11.84
C TRP A 139 -10.20 53.83 -13.05
N ILE A 140 -11.24 53.20 -13.61
CA ILE A 140 -12.02 53.76 -14.72
C ILE A 140 -12.72 55.05 -14.28
N ALA A 141 -13.22 55.13 -13.04
CA ALA A 141 -13.81 56.35 -12.49
C ALA A 141 -12.76 57.48 -12.37
N LEU A 142 -11.56 57.16 -11.87
CA LEU A 142 -10.45 58.12 -11.75
C LEU A 142 -9.94 58.61 -13.12
N GLU A 143 -9.81 57.72 -14.10
CA GLU A 143 -9.42 58.09 -15.47
C GLU A 143 -10.45 59.03 -16.10
N ARG A 144 -11.75 58.75 -15.90
CA ARG A 144 -12.83 59.63 -16.37
C ARG A 144 -12.80 61.02 -15.72
N THR A 145 -12.49 61.14 -14.44
CA THR A 145 -12.36 62.46 -13.79
C THR A 145 -11.12 63.20 -14.30
N GLN A 146 -9.99 62.52 -14.47
CA GLN A 146 -8.77 63.12 -15.04
C GLN A 146 -8.97 63.61 -16.48
N LEU A 147 -9.71 62.85 -17.30
CA LEU A 147 -10.05 63.27 -18.66
C LEU A 147 -10.97 64.51 -18.66
N ALA A 148 -12.00 64.51 -17.82
CA ALA A 148 -12.90 65.66 -17.68
C ALA A 148 -12.16 66.92 -17.20
N ASP A 149 -11.25 66.80 -16.23
CA ASP A 149 -10.38 67.90 -15.77
C ASP A 149 -9.43 68.39 -16.86
N ALA A 150 -8.89 67.49 -17.69
CA ALA A 150 -8.01 67.83 -18.80
C ALA A 150 -8.76 68.59 -19.91
N ASP A 151 -9.97 68.14 -20.25
CA ASP A 151 -10.81 68.80 -21.26
C ASP A 151 -11.36 70.14 -20.75
N ALA A 152 -11.73 70.24 -19.47
CA ALA A 152 -12.08 71.53 -18.85
C ALA A 152 -10.91 72.54 -18.88
N LYS A 153 -9.68 72.08 -18.64
CA LYS A 153 -8.47 72.93 -18.77
C LYS A 153 -8.23 73.38 -20.21
N LYS A 154 -8.36 72.48 -21.21
CA LYS A 154 -8.26 72.84 -22.63
C LYS A 154 -9.30 73.88 -23.02
N ALA A 155 -10.56 73.67 -22.65
CA ALA A 155 -11.65 74.60 -22.93
C ALA A 155 -11.42 75.99 -22.29
N ALA A 156 -10.91 76.03 -21.05
CA ALA A 156 -10.52 77.27 -20.39
C ALA A 156 -9.35 77.98 -21.10
N ASP A 157 -8.35 77.23 -21.58
CA ASP A 157 -7.24 77.77 -22.35
C ASP A 157 -7.66 78.29 -23.72
N GLU A 158 -8.55 77.59 -24.42
CA GLU A 158 -9.15 78.02 -25.68
C GLU A 158 -10.00 79.29 -25.49
N ALA A 159 -10.85 79.33 -24.46
CA ALA A 159 -11.60 80.52 -24.10
C ALA A 159 -10.69 81.71 -23.77
N ARG A 160 -9.58 81.48 -23.04
CA ARG A 160 -8.56 82.50 -22.76
C ARG A 160 -7.88 83.02 -24.02
N ARG A 161 -7.46 82.13 -24.93
CA ARG A 161 -6.89 82.51 -26.25
C ARG A 161 -7.90 83.28 -27.10
N HIS A 162 -9.16 82.87 -27.10
CA HIS A 162 -10.23 83.56 -27.82
C HIS A 162 -10.47 84.96 -27.24
N ALA A 163 -10.51 85.12 -25.92
CA ALA A 163 -10.63 86.42 -25.26
C ALA A 163 -9.44 87.34 -25.56
N GLN A 164 -8.21 86.81 -25.54
CA GLN A 164 -7.00 87.54 -25.95
C GLN A 164 -7.05 87.97 -27.42
N SER A 165 -7.52 87.10 -28.33
CA SER A 165 -7.70 87.41 -29.75
C SER A 165 -8.74 88.52 -29.97
N LEU A 166 -9.87 88.48 -29.26
CA LEU A 166 -10.89 89.54 -29.30
C LEU A 166 -10.35 90.87 -28.77
N ALA A 167 -9.59 90.86 -27.67
CA ALA A 167 -8.96 92.06 -27.13
C ALA A 167 -7.93 92.66 -28.11
N LEU A 168 -7.11 91.81 -28.74
CA LEU A 168 -6.16 92.25 -29.77
C LEU A 168 -6.88 92.84 -30.99
N ALA A 169 -7.96 92.21 -31.46
CA ALA A 169 -8.77 92.72 -32.58
C ALA A 169 -9.41 94.09 -32.25
N ALA A 170 -9.83 94.31 -31.00
CA ALA A 170 -10.32 95.61 -30.54
C ALA A 170 -9.21 96.69 -30.58
N ILE A 171 -8.01 96.37 -30.09
CA ILE A 171 -6.83 97.27 -30.14
C ILE A 171 -6.42 97.59 -31.59
N GLN A 172 -6.40 96.57 -32.47
CA GLN A 172 -6.10 96.78 -33.89
C GLN A 172 -7.14 97.70 -34.54
N LYS A 173 -8.43 97.56 -34.18
CA LYS A 173 -9.48 98.46 -34.67
C LYS A 173 -9.26 99.90 -34.21
N THR A 174 -8.94 100.14 -32.93
CA THR A 174 -8.65 101.50 -32.44
C THR A 174 -7.41 102.07 -33.12
N GLN A 175 -6.35 101.30 -33.31
CA GLN A 175 -5.14 101.72 -34.05
C GLN A 175 -5.44 102.08 -35.52
N LEU A 176 -6.31 101.33 -36.19
CA LEU A 176 -6.73 101.63 -37.57
C LEU A 176 -7.58 102.91 -37.63
N ASP A 177 -8.42 103.16 -36.63
CA ASP A 177 -9.23 104.39 -36.57
C ASP A 177 -8.36 105.62 -36.20
N GLU A 178 -7.41 105.47 -35.27
CA GLU A 178 -6.36 106.46 -35.00
C GLU A 178 -5.55 106.78 -36.26
N TYR A 179 -5.07 105.75 -36.98
CA TYR A 179 -4.35 105.91 -38.24
C TYR A 179 -5.17 106.69 -39.28
N LYS A 180 -6.47 106.39 -39.44
CA LYS A 180 -7.36 107.17 -40.32
C LYS A 180 -7.46 108.62 -39.87
N THR A 181 -7.62 108.89 -38.58
CA THR A 181 -7.70 110.28 -38.08
C THR A 181 -6.41 111.06 -38.31
N ASN A 182 -5.26 110.42 -38.09
CA ASN A 182 -3.94 111.00 -38.38
C ASN A 182 -3.74 111.22 -39.88
N PHE A 183 -4.14 110.26 -40.73
CA PHE A 183 -4.07 110.40 -42.19
C PHE A 183 -5.00 111.50 -42.74
N ILE A 184 -6.17 111.69 -42.14
CA ILE A 184 -7.06 112.83 -42.44
C ILE A 184 -6.42 114.15 -41.96
N ALA A 185 -5.68 114.14 -40.85
CA ALA A 185 -4.95 115.32 -40.39
C ALA A 185 -3.75 115.64 -41.29
N THR A 186 -2.97 114.65 -41.75
CA THR A 186 -1.89 114.88 -42.71
C THR A 186 -2.43 115.37 -44.04
N LEU A 187 -3.51 114.79 -44.59
CA LEU A 187 -4.16 115.32 -45.80
C LEU A 187 -4.66 116.77 -45.65
N ARG A 188 -5.03 117.20 -44.44
CA ARG A 188 -5.41 118.60 -44.15
C ARG A 188 -4.19 119.52 -44.07
N GLU A 189 -3.08 119.06 -43.50
CA GLU A 189 -1.80 119.78 -43.53
C GLU A 189 -1.23 119.85 -44.95
N GLU A 190 -1.18 118.73 -45.69
CA GLU A 190 -0.79 118.68 -47.10
C GLU A 190 -1.64 119.60 -47.98
N LYS A 191 -2.94 119.76 -47.69
CA LYS A 191 -3.77 120.74 -48.39
C LYS A 191 -3.36 122.18 -48.06
N ARG A 192 -3.10 122.50 -46.78
CA ARG A 192 -2.61 123.84 -46.36
C ARG A 192 -1.23 124.14 -46.94
N ASP A 193 -0.35 123.14 -46.97
CA ASP A 193 0.96 123.26 -47.58
C ASP A 193 0.86 123.33 -49.11
N GLY A 194 -0.08 122.64 -49.74
CA GLY A 194 -0.42 122.82 -51.15
C GLY A 194 -0.92 124.24 -51.47
N GLU A 195 -1.73 124.82 -50.58
CA GLU A 195 -2.18 126.23 -50.67
C GLU A 195 -0.98 127.20 -50.50
N ARG A 196 -0.05 126.92 -49.56
CA ARG A 196 1.21 127.68 -49.40
C ARG A 196 2.16 127.50 -50.59
N ILE A 197 2.29 126.29 -51.14
CA ILE A 197 3.12 125.97 -52.29
C ILE A 197 2.55 126.61 -53.54
N LYS A 198 1.21 126.68 -53.71
CA LYS A 198 0.59 127.44 -54.81
C LYS A 198 0.92 128.93 -54.70
N ALA A 199 0.80 129.52 -53.51
CA ALA A 199 1.19 130.91 -53.27
C ALA A 199 2.69 131.14 -53.53
N LYS A 200 3.56 130.19 -53.14
CA LYS A 200 5.00 130.24 -53.41
C LYS A 200 5.32 130.02 -54.89
N ALA A 201 4.64 129.12 -55.60
CA ALA A 201 4.85 128.88 -57.03
C ALA A 201 4.37 130.06 -57.89
N GLU A 202 3.32 130.77 -57.47
CA GLU A 202 2.91 132.05 -58.05
C GLU A 202 3.93 133.18 -57.80
N GLN A 203 4.83 133.02 -56.83
CA GLN A 203 5.98 133.89 -56.59
C GLN A 203 7.21 133.39 -57.37
N ASP A 204 7.60 132.13 -57.21
CA ASP A 204 8.74 131.49 -57.87
C ASP A 204 8.62 131.51 -59.41
N ASN A 205 7.41 131.45 -60.00
CA ASN A 205 7.25 131.63 -61.45
C ASN A 205 7.66 133.04 -61.92
N ARG A 206 7.46 134.07 -61.09
CA ARG A 206 7.93 135.43 -61.40
C ARG A 206 9.46 135.48 -61.38
N ASP A 207 10.07 134.74 -60.47
CA ASP A 207 11.52 134.63 -60.33
C ASP A 207 12.15 133.68 -61.40
N GLU A 208 11.42 132.66 -61.88
CA GLU A 208 11.88 131.75 -62.95
C GLU A 208 11.75 132.35 -64.35
N ASP A 209 10.76 133.21 -64.62
CA ASP A 209 10.71 134.04 -65.83
C ASP A 209 11.99 134.91 -65.96
N GLU A 210 12.56 135.38 -64.83
CA GLU A 210 13.85 136.06 -64.79
C GLU A 210 15.05 135.11 -64.98
N ALA A 211 14.95 133.85 -64.52
CA ALA A 211 16.06 132.89 -64.50
C ALA A 211 16.20 131.98 -65.74
N GLU A 212 15.11 131.62 -66.44
CA GLU A 212 15.19 130.74 -67.62
C GLU A 212 15.92 131.42 -68.78
N ALA A 213 15.85 132.76 -68.83
CA ALA A 213 16.65 133.63 -69.68
C ALA A 213 18.18 133.37 -69.56
N ALA A 214 18.64 132.87 -68.40
CA ALA A 214 20.05 132.57 -68.15
C ALA A 214 20.48 131.14 -68.54
N ARG A 215 19.62 130.12 -68.33
CA ARG A 215 20.04 128.69 -68.41
C ARG A 215 20.18 128.11 -69.82
N LYS A 216 19.45 128.61 -70.83
CA LYS A 216 19.56 128.15 -72.24
C LYS A 216 20.99 128.22 -72.80
N ARG A 217 21.92 128.92 -72.13
CA ARG A 217 23.33 129.08 -72.51
C ARG A 217 24.26 127.88 -72.20
N LYS A 218 23.89 126.89 -71.35
CA LYS A 218 24.87 125.88 -70.85
C LYS A 218 24.76 124.43 -71.36
N SER A 219 23.58 123.89 -71.70
CA SER A 219 23.37 122.42 -71.73
C SER A 219 23.99 121.62 -72.91
N LYS A 220 24.69 122.23 -73.86
CA LYS A 220 25.03 121.59 -75.16
C LYS A 220 26.31 120.71 -75.16
N GLN A 221 26.80 120.19 -74.02
CA GLN A 221 28.21 119.76 -73.92
C GLN A 221 28.53 118.33 -73.37
N ALA A 222 27.58 117.49 -72.91
CA ALA A 222 27.92 116.43 -71.93
C ALA A 222 27.58 114.94 -72.24
N SER A 223 27.12 114.55 -73.44
CA SER A 223 26.34 113.29 -73.60
C SER A 223 27.03 112.04 -74.22
N GLU A 224 28.34 112.02 -74.48
CA GLU A 224 28.95 111.01 -75.41
C GLU A 224 29.57 109.72 -74.78
N ASP A 225 29.91 109.67 -73.49
CA ASP A 225 31.04 108.81 -73.02
C ASP A 225 30.78 107.32 -72.58
N THR A 226 29.55 106.81 -72.42
CA THR A 226 29.26 105.73 -71.42
C THR A 226 29.06 104.25 -71.86
N ARG A 227 29.41 103.79 -73.08
CA ARG A 227 28.76 102.59 -73.68
C ARG A 227 29.34 101.15 -73.48
N LEU A 228 30.52 100.89 -72.89
CA LEU A 228 31.38 99.77 -73.36
C LEU A 228 31.65 98.47 -72.51
N ALA A 229 31.01 98.17 -71.36
CA ALA A 229 31.68 97.36 -70.30
C ALA A 229 31.26 95.88 -69.96
N ASN A 230 30.29 95.20 -70.57
CA ASN A 230 29.44 94.20 -69.83
C ASN A 230 29.51 92.64 -70.05
N GLU A 231 30.43 92.01 -70.81
CA GLU A 231 30.14 90.67 -71.42
C GLU A 231 30.65 89.31 -70.79
N ARG A 232 31.41 89.22 -69.68
CA ARG A 232 32.34 88.05 -69.45
C ARG A 232 31.98 86.83 -68.53
N LEU A 233 30.82 86.66 -67.89
CA LEU A 233 30.72 85.87 -66.62
C LEU A 233 30.26 84.36 -66.60
N LYS A 234 30.05 83.62 -67.70
CA LYS A 234 28.98 82.57 -67.73
C LYS A 234 29.30 81.03 -67.62
N ALA A 235 30.50 80.54 -67.25
CA ALA A 235 30.95 79.19 -67.67
C ALA A 235 31.08 77.98 -66.66
N LEU A 236 30.81 78.07 -65.35
CA LEU A 236 31.44 77.17 -64.34
C LEU A 236 30.68 75.97 -63.71
N ARG A 237 29.42 75.62 -64.08
CA ARG A 237 28.49 74.85 -63.19
C ARG A 237 28.22 73.33 -63.45
N ALA A 238 29.15 72.52 -63.97
CA ALA A 238 28.79 71.22 -64.58
C ALA A 238 29.34 69.89 -63.96
N ARG A 239 29.70 69.79 -62.67
CA ARG A 239 30.62 68.70 -62.19
C ARG A 239 30.21 67.70 -61.09
N GLU A 240 29.01 67.75 -60.49
CA GLU A 240 28.76 67.11 -59.17
C GLU A 240 27.77 65.90 -59.12
N LYS A 241 27.68 65.03 -60.15
CA LYS A 241 26.54 64.07 -60.28
C LYS A 241 26.82 62.55 -60.19
N GLU A 242 27.94 62.10 -59.60
CA GLU A 242 28.46 60.71 -59.77
C GLU A 242 28.50 59.83 -58.49
N LEU A 243 27.82 60.18 -57.38
CA LEU A 243 28.17 59.65 -56.04
C LEU A 243 27.20 58.65 -55.37
N GLU A 244 26.12 58.20 -56.02
CA GLU A 244 24.94 57.62 -55.31
C GLU A 244 24.68 56.10 -55.54
N TYR A 245 25.60 55.34 -56.15
CA TYR A 245 25.33 53.97 -56.65
C TYR A 245 25.81 52.78 -55.77
N GLN A 246 26.20 52.98 -54.50
CA GLN A 246 26.99 51.96 -53.74
C GLN A 246 26.33 51.31 -52.49
N GLU A 247 25.06 51.60 -52.14
CA GLU A 247 24.52 51.17 -50.82
C GLU A 247 23.57 49.94 -50.79
N ASP A 248 23.03 49.47 -51.92
CA ASP A 248 21.92 48.49 -51.89
C ASP A 248 22.28 46.99 -51.84
N LEU A 249 23.56 46.62 -51.81
CA LEU A 249 24.02 45.22 -51.93
C LEU A 249 24.13 44.42 -50.60
N LYS A 250 23.52 44.88 -49.50
CA LYS A 250 23.74 44.32 -48.13
C LYS A 250 22.52 43.69 -47.44
N ARG A 251 21.45 43.33 -48.18
CA ARG A 251 20.14 43.01 -47.55
C ARG A 251 19.59 41.59 -47.77
N GLU A 252 20.33 40.67 -48.42
CA GLU A 252 19.81 39.34 -48.82
C GLU A 252 20.33 38.12 -48.03
N GLU A 253 21.35 38.24 -47.18
CA GLU A 253 22.06 37.06 -46.60
C GLU A 253 21.38 36.39 -45.39
N ASP A 254 20.39 37.00 -44.73
CA ASP A 254 19.83 36.47 -43.47
C ASP A 254 18.58 35.58 -43.61
N ALA A 255 18.03 35.41 -44.82
CA ALA A 255 16.83 34.60 -45.04
C ALA A 255 17.06 33.08 -44.90
N GLN A 256 18.26 32.57 -45.23
CA GLN A 256 18.51 31.13 -45.39
C GLN A 256 18.74 30.36 -44.07
N LYS A 257 18.88 31.04 -42.92
CA LYS A 257 19.21 30.40 -41.63
C LYS A 257 18.01 29.81 -40.85
N LYS A 258 16.79 29.82 -41.43
CA LYS A 258 15.54 29.53 -40.69
C LYS A 258 14.91 28.16 -40.93
N GLU A 259 15.20 27.49 -42.05
CA GLU A 259 14.58 26.17 -42.38
C GLU A 259 15.24 24.97 -41.67
N ALA A 260 16.50 25.09 -41.26
CA ALA A 260 17.29 24.02 -40.62
C ALA A 260 16.77 23.53 -39.24
N ARG A 261 15.64 24.04 -38.74
CA ARG A 261 15.07 23.69 -37.42
C ARG A 261 13.87 22.74 -37.45
N VAL A 262 13.25 22.48 -38.60
CA VAL A 262 12.03 21.65 -38.67
C VAL A 262 12.34 20.14 -38.81
N ALA A 263 13.38 19.77 -39.58
CA ALA A 263 13.73 18.38 -39.87
C ALA A 263 14.14 17.51 -38.67
N LYS A 264 14.41 18.10 -37.49
CA LYS A 264 14.77 17.35 -36.26
C LYS A 264 13.58 16.82 -35.47
N ARG A 265 12.32 17.09 -35.87
CA ARG A 265 11.12 16.69 -35.11
C ARG A 265 10.52 15.34 -35.50
N GLU A 266 10.85 14.80 -36.68
CA GLU A 266 10.26 13.55 -37.22
C GLU A 266 11.02 12.28 -36.79
N ALA A 267 12.28 12.39 -36.36
CA ALA A 267 13.10 11.26 -35.93
C ALA A 267 12.57 10.55 -34.66
N LEU A 268 11.70 11.20 -33.88
CA LEU A 268 11.15 10.65 -32.64
C LEU A 268 10.03 9.60 -32.85
N GLN A 269 9.55 9.43 -34.08
CA GLN A 269 8.39 8.57 -34.36
C GLN A 269 8.77 7.11 -34.64
N ARG A 270 9.95 6.84 -35.23
CA ARG A 270 10.42 5.49 -35.61
C ARG A 270 10.74 4.59 -34.40
N GLN A 271 11.08 5.18 -33.25
CA GLN A 271 11.47 4.44 -32.04
C GLN A 271 10.30 3.69 -31.34
N LYS A 272 9.08 3.74 -31.89
CA LYS A 272 7.89 3.04 -31.38
C LYS A 272 7.60 1.69 -32.06
N GLU A 273 8.20 1.39 -33.21
CA GLU A 273 7.85 0.21 -34.02
C GLU A 273 8.71 -1.03 -33.70
N GLU A 274 9.97 -0.82 -33.30
CA GLU A 274 10.92 -1.88 -32.95
C GLU A 274 10.50 -2.70 -31.71
N ARG A 275 9.58 -2.17 -30.89
CA ARG A 275 9.00 -2.89 -29.73
C ARG A 275 8.03 -4.03 -30.11
N LYS A 276 7.71 -4.24 -31.40
CA LYS A 276 6.73 -5.26 -31.84
C LYS A 276 7.31 -6.56 -32.40
N THR A 277 8.60 -6.62 -32.73
CA THR A 277 9.21 -7.81 -33.37
C THR A 277 9.93 -8.76 -32.40
N ALA A 278 10.37 -8.25 -31.24
CA ALA A 278 11.11 -9.01 -30.23
C ALA A 278 10.33 -10.12 -29.49
N GLN A 279 9.03 -10.30 -29.77
CA GLN A 279 8.16 -11.24 -29.04
C GLN A 279 7.79 -12.52 -29.83
N LYS A 280 8.21 -12.66 -31.10
CA LYS A 280 7.81 -13.80 -31.96
C LYS A 280 8.89 -14.89 -32.18
N MET A 281 10.15 -14.65 -31.86
CA MET A 281 11.25 -15.62 -32.06
C MET A 281 11.68 -16.33 -30.75
N ARG A 282 10.74 -16.70 -29.88
CA ARG A 282 11.00 -17.52 -28.68
C ARG A 282 10.12 -18.78 -28.57
N MET A 283 9.35 -19.13 -29.61
CA MET A 283 8.50 -20.33 -29.65
C MET A 283 8.96 -21.42 -30.64
N ILE A 284 10.08 -21.25 -31.34
CA ILE A 284 10.50 -22.16 -32.43
C ILE A 284 11.52 -23.21 -31.95
N ASP A 285 12.36 -22.88 -30.96
CA ASP A 285 13.56 -23.66 -30.61
C ASP A 285 13.35 -24.77 -29.55
N LEU A 286 12.10 -25.14 -29.23
CA LEU A 286 11.79 -26.17 -28.22
C LEU A 286 11.10 -27.43 -28.79
N ALA A 287 10.80 -27.47 -30.09
CA ALA A 287 9.99 -28.53 -30.71
C ALA A 287 10.78 -29.63 -31.44
N THR A 288 12.09 -29.43 -31.69
CA THR A 288 12.89 -30.27 -32.60
C THR A 288 13.77 -31.33 -31.91
N ALA A 289 13.78 -31.39 -30.58
CA ALA A 289 14.82 -32.08 -29.81
C ALA A 289 14.51 -33.53 -29.37
N ASN A 290 13.30 -34.09 -29.59
CA ASN A 290 12.86 -35.29 -28.84
C ASN A 290 12.21 -36.45 -29.64
N LEU A 291 12.32 -36.48 -30.98
CA LEU A 291 11.69 -37.53 -31.83
C LEU A 291 12.67 -38.50 -32.54
N LEU A 292 13.98 -38.37 -32.35
CA LEU A 292 15.01 -39.13 -33.10
C LEU A 292 15.78 -40.19 -32.28
N LYS A 293 15.24 -40.66 -31.15
CA LYS A 293 15.95 -41.57 -30.21
C LYS A 293 15.32 -42.95 -29.96
N VAL A 294 14.30 -43.36 -30.73
CA VAL A 294 13.51 -44.57 -30.42
C VAL A 294 13.75 -45.75 -31.40
N GLU A 295 14.39 -45.55 -32.55
CA GLU A 295 14.27 -46.48 -33.69
C GLU A 295 15.35 -47.59 -33.84
N GLN A 296 16.32 -47.74 -32.92
CA GLN A 296 17.57 -48.52 -33.20
C GLN A 296 17.89 -49.69 -32.25
N LYS A 297 16.91 -50.44 -31.69
CA LYS A 297 17.23 -51.47 -30.65
C LYS A 297 16.45 -52.80 -30.59
N SER A 298 15.66 -53.19 -31.59
CA SER A 298 14.65 -54.28 -31.44
C SER A 298 14.87 -55.62 -32.17
N GLU A 299 15.96 -55.85 -32.94
CA GLU A 299 15.88 -56.82 -34.07
C GLU A 299 16.89 -58.00 -34.16
N ALA A 300 17.54 -58.47 -33.06
CA ALA A 300 18.64 -59.46 -33.24
C ALA A 300 18.96 -60.47 -32.09
N ARG A 301 18.05 -61.37 -31.62
CA ARG A 301 18.48 -62.43 -30.65
C ARG A 301 17.67 -63.75 -30.40
N LEU A 302 16.72 -64.23 -31.23
CA LEU A 302 15.78 -65.29 -30.76
C LEU A 302 16.00 -66.77 -31.18
N GLU A 303 16.86 -67.13 -32.15
CA GLU A 303 16.53 -68.29 -33.02
C GLU A 303 17.24 -69.67 -32.83
N ASN A 304 18.25 -69.86 -31.95
CA ASN A 304 19.32 -70.86 -32.23
C ASN A 304 19.63 -72.02 -31.23
N GLN A 305 18.69 -72.72 -30.53
CA GLN A 305 19.11 -73.59 -29.37
C GLN A 305 18.33 -74.86 -28.86
N LYS A 306 17.71 -75.78 -29.66
CA LYS A 306 16.89 -76.92 -29.08
C LYS A 306 16.79 -78.30 -29.83
N LYS A 307 17.74 -79.28 -29.83
CA LYS A 307 17.58 -80.53 -30.66
C LYS A 307 17.96 -81.97 -30.16
N GLU A 308 18.89 -82.22 -29.24
CA GLU A 308 19.85 -83.34 -29.45
C GLU A 308 19.59 -84.80 -28.92
N VAL A 309 19.12 -85.06 -27.69
CA VAL A 309 19.47 -86.32 -26.93
C VAL A 309 18.37 -87.42 -26.88
N ARG A 310 18.71 -88.74 -26.99
CA ARG A 310 17.73 -89.83 -26.65
C ARG A 310 18.11 -91.32 -26.32
N LEU A 311 19.14 -91.99 -26.86
CA LEU A 311 19.02 -93.45 -27.19
C LEU A 311 20.16 -94.42 -26.73
N LYS A 312 19.89 -95.42 -25.85
CA LYS A 312 20.60 -96.72 -25.60
C LYS A 312 19.78 -97.69 -24.68
N GLU A 313 19.82 -99.03 -24.86
CA GLU A 313 19.41 -100.11 -23.90
C GLU A 313 19.54 -101.57 -24.48
N ASP A 314 19.24 -102.66 -23.71
CA ASP A 314 19.07 -104.14 -24.00
C ASP A 314 20.24 -105.20 -23.92
N THR A 315 19.95 -106.46 -23.42
CA THR A 315 20.53 -107.85 -23.73
C THR A 315 20.88 -108.93 -22.60
N GLU A 316 19.96 -109.76 -22.04
CA GLU A 316 20.30 -110.89 -21.08
C GLU A 316 19.31 -112.11 -21.04
N LEU A 317 19.71 -113.34 -20.59
CA LEU A 317 18.71 -114.44 -20.31
C LEU A 317 19.03 -115.70 -19.41
N LYS A 318 19.96 -116.61 -19.77
CA LYS A 318 19.55 -118.01 -20.14
C LYS A 318 19.60 -119.23 -19.17
N HIS A 319 20.48 -119.31 -18.14
CA HIS A 319 20.88 -120.58 -17.45
C HIS A 319 19.86 -121.24 -16.45
N ARG A 320 18.80 -121.97 -16.88
CA ARG A 320 17.60 -122.21 -16.02
C ARG A 320 17.08 -123.64 -15.69
N ALA A 321 17.71 -124.76 -16.07
CA ALA A 321 17.04 -126.10 -16.02
C ALA A 321 17.16 -126.91 -14.71
N ASP A 322 18.29 -127.56 -14.44
CA ASP A 322 18.38 -128.71 -13.50
C ASP A 322 18.25 -128.40 -12.00
N ARG A 323 18.18 -127.11 -11.65
CA ARG A 323 17.80 -126.64 -10.30
C ARG A 323 16.49 -127.27 -9.79
N ARG A 324 15.60 -127.76 -10.67
CA ARG A 324 14.18 -128.07 -10.38
C ARG A 324 13.87 -129.35 -9.58
N ALA A 325 14.70 -130.39 -9.63
CA ALA A 325 14.29 -131.71 -9.10
C ALA A 325 14.58 -131.90 -7.60
N ALA A 326 15.81 -131.63 -7.15
CA ALA A 326 16.16 -131.61 -5.72
C ALA A 326 15.39 -130.52 -4.97
N GLN A 327 15.10 -129.40 -5.65
CA GLN A 327 14.12 -128.41 -5.23
C GLN A 327 12.80 -129.08 -4.78
N LYS A 328 12.24 -130.07 -5.48
CA LYS A 328 10.88 -130.56 -5.20
C LYS A 328 10.68 -131.15 -3.79
N ARG A 329 11.59 -131.99 -3.28
CA ARG A 329 11.43 -132.58 -1.92
C ARG A 329 11.74 -131.57 -0.82
N ALA A 330 12.74 -130.71 -1.03
CA ALA A 330 12.99 -129.56 -0.15
C ALA A 330 11.77 -128.62 -0.13
N ILE A 331 11.14 -128.39 -1.29
CA ILE A 331 9.89 -127.64 -1.46
C ILE A 331 8.75 -128.30 -0.67
N ASP A 332 8.57 -129.63 -0.69
CA ASP A 332 7.41 -130.24 -0.03
C ASP A 332 7.52 -130.26 1.51
N HIS A 333 8.71 -130.50 2.09
CA HIS A 333 8.89 -130.34 3.55
C HIS A 333 8.90 -128.85 3.96
N SER A 334 9.54 -127.99 3.16
CA SER A 334 9.45 -126.54 3.34
C SER A 334 8.02 -126.03 3.21
N ARG A 335 7.17 -126.62 2.35
CA ARG A 335 5.76 -126.27 2.20
C ARG A 335 4.96 -126.59 3.45
N ALA A 336 5.18 -127.74 4.09
CA ALA A 336 4.50 -128.07 5.34
C ALA A 336 4.83 -127.03 6.43
N HIS A 337 6.11 -126.72 6.63
CA HIS A 337 6.57 -125.70 7.58
C HIS A 337 6.15 -124.28 7.16
N GLN A 338 6.14 -123.96 5.87
CA GLN A 338 5.63 -122.69 5.36
C GLN A 338 4.12 -122.56 5.56
N LEU A 339 3.36 -123.66 5.54
CA LEU A 339 1.92 -123.62 5.78
C LEU A 339 1.61 -123.40 7.27
N SER A 340 2.38 -123.98 8.19
CA SER A 340 2.25 -123.67 9.63
C SER A 340 2.73 -122.25 9.96
N GLU A 341 3.87 -121.81 9.42
CA GLU A 341 4.34 -120.43 9.59
C GLU A 341 3.38 -119.43 8.93
N LYS A 342 2.81 -119.73 7.75
CA LYS A 342 1.76 -118.88 7.14
C LYS A 342 0.46 -118.88 7.95
N ALA A 343 0.12 -119.97 8.64
CA ALA A 343 -1.04 -119.99 9.52
C ALA A 343 -0.79 -119.07 10.73
N ARG A 344 0.35 -119.21 11.42
CA ARG A 344 0.72 -118.34 12.55
C ARG A 344 0.87 -116.88 12.12
N ALA A 345 1.60 -116.61 11.04
CA ALA A 345 1.75 -115.28 10.47
C ALA A 345 0.41 -114.65 10.05
N LYS A 346 -0.57 -115.44 9.57
CA LYS A 346 -1.92 -114.95 9.26
C LYS A 346 -2.75 -114.67 10.50
N GLU A 347 -2.51 -115.35 11.62
CA GLU A 347 -3.13 -115.02 12.91
C GLU A 347 -2.49 -113.78 13.56
N GLU A 348 -1.16 -113.67 13.51
CA GLU A 348 -0.39 -112.48 13.89
C GLU A 348 -0.79 -111.26 13.04
N GLU A 349 -0.91 -111.41 11.71
CA GLU A 349 -1.39 -110.38 10.77
C GLU A 349 -2.82 -109.97 11.09
N ARG A 350 -3.71 -110.93 11.43
CA ARG A 350 -5.09 -110.63 11.86
C ARG A 350 -5.16 -109.92 13.22
N ALA A 351 -4.25 -110.20 14.14
CA ALA A 351 -4.15 -109.50 15.41
C ALA A 351 -3.62 -108.07 15.19
N ALA A 352 -2.51 -107.92 14.48
CA ALA A 352 -1.92 -106.63 14.10
C ALA A 352 -2.91 -105.77 13.30
N ALA A 353 -3.67 -106.34 12.35
CA ALA A 353 -4.69 -105.61 11.60
C ALA A 353 -5.85 -105.12 12.49
N LYS A 354 -6.22 -105.86 13.54
CA LYS A 354 -7.22 -105.39 14.54
C LYS A 354 -6.67 -104.27 15.41
N GLU A 355 -5.42 -104.39 15.88
CA GLU A 355 -4.77 -103.34 16.66
C GLU A 355 -4.60 -102.06 15.83
N GLN A 356 -4.13 -102.18 14.59
CA GLN A 356 -4.07 -101.08 13.64
C GLN A 356 -5.45 -100.47 13.37
N MET A 357 -6.50 -101.29 13.19
CA MET A 357 -7.87 -100.78 13.00
C MET A 357 -8.34 -99.98 14.22
N MET A 358 -8.04 -100.41 15.45
CA MET A 358 -8.37 -99.66 16.67
C MET A 358 -7.57 -98.35 16.75
N GLN A 359 -6.25 -98.39 16.52
CA GLN A 359 -5.40 -97.20 16.49
C GLN A 359 -5.84 -96.19 15.42
N TRP A 360 -6.24 -96.66 14.22
CA TRP A 360 -6.80 -95.81 13.16
C TRP A 360 -8.16 -95.22 13.54
N ALA A 361 -9.02 -95.97 14.23
CA ALA A 361 -10.30 -95.46 14.72
C ALA A 361 -10.13 -94.38 15.81
N GLU A 362 -9.16 -94.56 16.71
CA GLU A 362 -8.80 -93.55 17.72
C GLU A 362 -8.13 -92.32 17.10
N TYR A 363 -7.22 -92.51 16.14
CA TYR A 363 -6.61 -91.42 15.38
C TYR A 363 -7.64 -90.62 14.58
N ASN A 364 -8.54 -91.28 13.85
CA ASN A 364 -9.59 -90.58 13.12
C ASN A 364 -10.50 -89.78 14.07
N ARG A 365 -10.85 -90.33 15.24
CA ARG A 365 -11.63 -89.62 16.26
C ARG A 365 -10.88 -88.40 16.82
N SER A 366 -9.57 -88.48 17.03
CA SER A 366 -8.78 -87.33 17.50
C SER A 366 -8.63 -86.26 16.42
N VAL A 367 -8.50 -86.65 15.15
CA VAL A 367 -8.52 -85.73 13.99
C VAL A 367 -9.87 -85.04 13.85
N GLU A 368 -11.00 -85.76 13.96
CA GLU A 368 -12.34 -85.16 13.96
C GLU A 368 -12.52 -84.14 15.10
N GLN A 369 -12.06 -84.48 16.32
CA GLN A 369 -12.10 -83.56 17.46
C GLN A 369 -11.23 -82.32 17.24
N ALA A 370 -10.03 -82.47 16.65
CA ALA A 370 -9.15 -81.36 16.32
C ALA A 370 -9.75 -80.43 15.25
N LEU A 371 -10.37 -81.00 14.20
CA LEU A 371 -11.05 -80.22 13.15
C LEU A 371 -12.25 -79.43 13.71
N VAL A 372 -13.06 -80.05 14.58
CA VAL A 372 -14.18 -79.36 15.25
C VAL A 372 -13.67 -78.26 16.21
N HIS A 373 -12.53 -78.47 16.88
CA HIS A 373 -11.92 -77.43 17.71
C HIS A 373 -11.46 -76.24 16.85
N GLU A 374 -10.72 -76.51 15.77
CA GLU A 374 -10.20 -75.47 14.86
C GLU A 374 -11.34 -74.68 14.20
N GLU A 375 -12.43 -75.34 13.78
CA GLU A 375 -13.60 -74.67 13.21
C GLU A 375 -14.29 -73.75 14.24
N ASN A 376 -14.38 -74.18 15.50
CA ASN A 376 -14.92 -73.35 16.59
C ASN A 376 -14.02 -72.16 16.91
N GLU A 377 -12.69 -72.31 16.92
CA GLU A 377 -11.76 -71.19 17.11
C GLU A 377 -11.86 -70.18 15.97
N ARG A 378 -11.83 -70.65 14.70
CA ARG A 378 -12.05 -69.79 13.53
C ARG A 378 -13.38 -69.04 13.60
N ARG A 379 -14.45 -69.70 14.07
CA ARG A 379 -15.76 -69.07 14.28
C ARG A 379 -15.71 -67.98 15.36
N LEU A 380 -15.07 -68.26 16.50
CA LEU A 380 -14.90 -67.28 17.58
C LEU A 380 -14.09 -66.06 17.13
N ASP A 381 -13.00 -66.27 16.38
CA ASP A 381 -12.17 -65.17 15.86
C ASP A 381 -12.88 -64.35 14.79
N ASN A 382 -13.67 -64.98 13.91
CA ASN A 382 -14.56 -64.28 12.99
C ASN A 382 -15.61 -63.44 13.73
N MET A 383 -16.16 -63.92 14.85
CA MET A 383 -17.08 -63.15 15.69
C MET A 383 -16.39 -61.95 16.37
N LYS A 384 -15.17 -62.13 16.91
CA LYS A 384 -14.36 -61.02 17.46
C LYS A 384 -14.05 -59.97 16.40
N LEU A 385 -13.66 -60.40 15.19
CA LEU A 385 -13.36 -59.51 14.07
C LEU A 385 -14.60 -58.74 13.62
N ALA A 386 -15.76 -59.39 13.50
CA ALA A 386 -17.01 -58.72 13.16
C ALA A 386 -17.42 -57.66 14.22
N ALA A 387 -17.26 -57.97 15.51
CA ALA A 387 -17.50 -57.01 16.58
C ALA A 387 -16.54 -55.80 16.51
N LEU A 388 -15.24 -56.05 16.27
CA LEU A 388 -14.24 -55.00 16.09
C LEU A 388 -14.53 -54.12 14.86
N GLN A 389 -14.94 -54.72 13.74
CA GLN A 389 -15.36 -53.98 12.54
C GLN A 389 -16.60 -53.12 12.80
N GLN A 390 -17.56 -53.62 13.59
CA GLN A 390 -18.71 -52.80 14.01
C GLN A 390 -18.26 -51.62 14.88
N THR A 391 -17.41 -51.81 15.89
CA THR A 391 -16.95 -50.69 16.74
C THR A 391 -16.16 -49.66 15.93
N GLN A 392 -15.31 -50.09 15.00
CA GLN A 392 -14.61 -49.20 14.06
C GLN A 392 -15.58 -48.42 13.14
N ALA A 393 -16.62 -49.08 12.60
CA ALA A 393 -17.64 -48.44 11.79
C ALA A 393 -18.47 -47.42 12.59
N HIS A 394 -18.79 -47.72 13.85
CA HIS A 394 -19.46 -46.79 14.76
C HIS A 394 -18.56 -45.59 15.12
N ALA A 395 -17.28 -45.82 15.45
CA ALA A 395 -16.32 -44.75 15.73
C ALA A 395 -16.14 -43.83 14.52
N LYS A 396 -16.00 -44.39 13.30
CA LYS A 396 -15.95 -43.61 12.07
C LYS A 396 -17.22 -42.78 11.85
N ARG A 397 -18.41 -43.35 12.06
CA ARG A 397 -19.67 -42.59 11.97
C ARG A 397 -19.76 -41.45 13.00
N SER A 398 -19.19 -41.61 14.20
CA SER A 398 -19.11 -40.54 15.19
C SER A 398 -18.22 -39.41 14.67
N LEU A 399 -17.01 -39.73 14.22
CA LEU A 399 -16.07 -38.76 13.64
C LEU A 399 -16.65 -38.05 12.41
N ASP A 400 -17.26 -38.78 11.46
CA ASP A 400 -17.91 -38.19 10.28
C ASP A 400 -19.06 -37.22 10.68
N MET A 401 -19.74 -37.46 11.81
CA MET A 401 -20.80 -36.59 12.35
C MET A 401 -20.23 -35.39 13.11
N GLU A 402 -19.16 -35.59 13.88
CA GLU A 402 -18.42 -34.54 14.61
C GLU A 402 -17.74 -33.57 13.62
N GLU A 403 -17.13 -34.07 12.54
CA GLU A 403 -16.57 -33.24 11.47
C GLU A 403 -17.64 -32.40 10.77
N ARG A 404 -18.81 -32.97 10.49
CA ARG A 404 -19.96 -32.22 9.93
C ARG A 404 -20.48 -31.16 10.89
N ALA A 405 -20.59 -31.48 12.18
CA ALA A 405 -20.98 -30.52 13.20
C ALA A 405 -19.95 -29.37 13.31
N ALA A 406 -18.66 -29.69 13.29
CA ALA A 406 -17.58 -28.71 13.29
C ALA A 406 -17.59 -27.83 12.02
N GLN A 407 -17.88 -28.40 10.84
CA GLN A 407 -18.05 -27.64 9.59
C GLN A 407 -19.25 -26.68 9.66
N ILE A 408 -20.40 -27.13 10.16
CA ILE A 408 -21.60 -26.28 10.35
C ILE A 408 -21.29 -25.12 11.31
N LEU A 409 -20.65 -25.41 12.46
CA LEU A 409 -20.23 -24.39 13.42
C LEU A 409 -19.18 -23.41 12.83
N ALA A 410 -18.25 -23.91 12.02
CA ALA A 410 -17.29 -23.07 11.32
C ALA A 410 -17.99 -22.14 10.30
N GLU A 411 -18.96 -22.65 9.54
CA GLU A 411 -19.77 -21.80 8.66
C GLU A 411 -20.61 -20.77 9.41
N GLU A 412 -21.21 -21.14 10.54
CA GLU A 412 -21.98 -20.23 11.38
C GLU A 412 -21.09 -19.12 11.97
N THR A 413 -19.91 -19.46 12.49
CA THR A 413 -18.96 -18.45 12.99
C THR A 413 -18.46 -17.52 11.89
N ILE A 414 -18.23 -18.01 10.67
CA ILE A 414 -17.89 -17.16 9.51
C ILE A 414 -19.06 -16.23 9.15
N LYS A 415 -20.31 -16.74 9.11
CA LYS A 415 -21.52 -15.93 8.83
C LYS A 415 -21.71 -14.84 9.89
N ILE A 416 -21.50 -15.17 11.17
CA ILE A 416 -21.56 -14.21 12.29
C ILE A 416 -20.46 -13.15 12.14
N SER A 417 -19.20 -13.53 11.88
CA SER A 417 -18.10 -12.58 11.64
C SER A 417 -18.45 -11.61 10.52
N GLN A 418 -18.90 -12.12 9.36
CA GLN A 418 -19.31 -11.31 8.22
C GLN A 418 -20.47 -10.36 8.54
N SER A 419 -21.47 -10.78 9.35
CA SER A 419 -22.56 -9.90 9.81
C SER A 419 -22.01 -8.79 10.71
N THR A 420 -21.20 -9.12 11.71
CA THR A 420 -20.63 -8.13 12.63
C THR A 420 -19.71 -7.14 11.92
N GLU A 421 -18.88 -7.58 10.97
CA GLU A 421 -18.05 -6.70 10.12
C GLU A 421 -18.88 -5.78 9.23
N GLN A 422 -20.01 -6.29 8.69
CA GLN A 422 -20.97 -5.52 7.91
C GLN A 422 -21.67 -4.46 8.76
N GLU A 423 -22.07 -4.80 9.99
CA GLU A 423 -22.70 -3.89 10.95
C GLU A 423 -21.74 -2.81 11.46
N LEU A 424 -20.49 -3.19 11.81
CA LEU A 424 -19.43 -2.23 12.14
C LEU A 424 -19.17 -1.27 10.97
N TYR A 425 -19.22 -1.78 9.73
CA TYR A 425 -19.03 -0.95 8.54
C TYR A 425 -20.18 0.03 8.33
N THR A 426 -21.43 -0.41 8.46
CA THR A 426 -22.59 0.48 8.28
C THR A 426 -22.65 1.53 9.39
N GLN A 427 -22.32 1.17 10.62
CA GLN A 427 -22.19 2.10 11.73
C GLN A 427 -21.10 3.15 11.44
N TYR A 428 -19.86 2.73 11.13
CA TYR A 428 -18.76 3.65 10.86
C TYR A 428 -19.04 4.54 9.62
N ALA A 429 -19.54 3.97 8.52
CA ALA A 429 -19.90 4.74 7.34
C ALA A 429 -21.05 5.73 7.60
N SER A 430 -22.02 5.38 8.47
CA SER A 430 -23.06 6.32 8.90
C SER A 430 -22.51 7.48 9.74
N GLN A 431 -21.52 7.23 10.59
CA GLN A 431 -20.83 8.27 11.37
C GLN A 431 -20.04 9.21 10.46
N VAL A 432 -19.29 8.68 9.47
CA VAL A 432 -18.57 9.49 8.47
C VAL A 432 -19.53 10.34 7.65
N LEU A 433 -20.67 9.77 7.22
CA LEU A 433 -21.70 10.50 6.49
C LEU A 433 -22.31 11.62 7.35
N ALA A 434 -22.71 11.32 8.60
CA ALA A 434 -23.24 12.31 9.52
C ALA A 434 -22.23 13.42 9.85
N ALA A 435 -20.94 13.09 9.97
CA ALA A 435 -19.86 14.06 10.19
C ALA A 435 -19.61 14.95 8.96
N ALA A 436 -19.77 14.44 7.74
CA ALA A 436 -19.70 15.24 6.51
C ALA A 436 -20.91 16.18 6.38
N GLU A 437 -22.11 15.70 6.71
CA GLU A 437 -23.35 16.50 6.69
C GLU A 437 -23.33 17.58 7.80
N ALA A 438 -22.82 17.26 9.00
CA ALA A 438 -22.63 18.22 10.09
C ALA A 438 -21.54 19.27 9.79
N ARG A 439 -20.51 18.91 9.01
CA ARG A 439 -19.53 19.86 8.45
C ARG A 439 -20.10 20.75 7.33
N GLY A 440 -21.35 20.54 6.91
CA GLY A 440 -22.02 21.31 5.86
C GLY A 440 -21.56 20.96 4.44
N VAL A 441 -20.90 19.81 4.24
CA VAL A 441 -20.44 19.41 2.90
C VAL A 441 -21.64 19.05 2.03
N LYS A 442 -21.88 19.82 0.96
CA LYS A 442 -23.08 19.66 0.13
C LYS A 442 -23.09 18.34 -0.66
N ASN A 443 -21.93 17.91 -1.17
CA ASN A 443 -21.84 16.74 -2.04
C ASN A 443 -21.43 15.46 -1.28
N THR A 444 -22.36 14.89 -0.50
CA THR A 444 -22.14 13.60 0.19
C THR A 444 -22.40 12.35 -0.68
N PHE A 445 -22.55 12.51 -2.01
CA PHE A 445 -22.76 11.40 -2.94
C PHE A 445 -21.65 10.33 -2.91
N PRO A 446 -20.34 10.65 -2.84
CA PRO A 446 -19.28 9.64 -2.78
C PRO A 446 -19.41 8.69 -1.58
N LEU A 447 -19.80 9.23 -0.42
CA LEU A 447 -20.02 8.47 0.82
C LEU A 447 -21.29 7.60 0.72
N LYS A 448 -22.39 8.17 0.22
CA LYS A 448 -23.65 7.44 -0.04
C LYS A 448 -23.47 6.33 -1.08
N GLN A 449 -22.52 6.47 -2.01
CA GLN A 449 -22.12 5.41 -2.93
C GLN A 449 -21.29 4.32 -2.24
N ALA A 450 -20.34 4.68 -1.36
CA ALA A 450 -19.55 3.72 -0.59
C ALA A 450 -20.42 2.79 0.26
N MET A 451 -21.45 3.34 0.94
CA MET A 451 -22.41 2.56 1.73
C MET A 451 -23.21 1.53 0.92
N LYS A 452 -23.43 1.80 -0.38
CA LYS A 452 -24.20 0.92 -1.30
C LYS A 452 -23.32 -0.06 -2.08
N ALA A 453 -22.01 0.15 -2.09
CA ALA A 453 -21.09 -0.76 -2.77
C ALA A 453 -21.08 -2.12 -2.06
N LYS A 454 -21.40 -3.18 -2.79
CA LYS A 454 -21.06 -4.55 -2.37
C LYS A 454 -19.54 -4.66 -2.27
N ASN A 455 -19.04 -5.59 -1.45
CA ASN A 455 -17.61 -5.81 -1.26
C ASN A 455 -16.90 -5.86 -2.63
N ILE A 456 -16.09 -4.84 -2.89
CA ILE A 456 -15.17 -4.81 -4.01
C ILE A 456 -13.90 -5.41 -3.46
N ASP A 457 -13.65 -6.68 -3.76
CA ASP A 457 -12.35 -7.28 -3.54
C ASP A 457 -11.36 -6.49 -4.41
N LEU A 458 -10.54 -5.65 -3.77
CA LEU A 458 -9.54 -4.88 -4.48
C LEU A 458 -8.46 -5.88 -4.87
N LEU A 459 -8.49 -6.31 -6.14
CA LEU A 459 -7.49 -7.21 -6.71
C LEU A 459 -6.09 -6.76 -6.23
N PRO A 460 -5.31 -7.66 -5.61
CA PRO A 460 -4.06 -7.27 -4.97
C PRO A 460 -3.18 -6.55 -5.99
N ALA A 461 -2.72 -5.35 -5.63
CA ALA A 461 -2.02 -4.44 -6.55
C ALA A 461 -0.69 -5.01 -7.11
N GLY A 462 -0.24 -6.17 -6.60
CA GLY A 462 0.71 -7.05 -7.26
C GLY A 462 0.07 -7.83 -8.41
N GLY A 463 -0.30 -7.14 -9.49
CA GLY A 463 -0.66 -7.80 -10.75
C GLY A 463 0.50 -8.67 -11.23
N PHE A 464 0.19 -9.91 -11.61
CA PHE A 464 1.12 -10.96 -12.03
C PHE A 464 2.34 -10.44 -12.82
N ARG A 465 3.54 -10.64 -12.24
CA ARG A 465 4.75 -10.95 -13.00
C ARG A 465 5.22 -12.34 -12.57
N ILE A 466 4.82 -13.34 -13.34
CA ILE A 466 5.57 -14.58 -13.53
C ILE A 466 6.49 -14.32 -14.73
#